data_AF-A0A7S2YFC7-F1
#
_entry.id   AF-A0A7S2YFC7-F1
#
_cell.length_a   1.000
_cell.length_b   1.000
_cell.length_c   1.000
_cell.angle_alpha   90.00
_cell.angle_beta   90.00
_cell.angle_gamma   90.00
#
_symmetry.space_group_name_H-M   'P 1'
#
loop_
_entity.id
_entity.type
_entity.pdbx_description
1 polymer ?
#
loop_
_entity_poly.entity_id
_entity_poly.type
_entity_poly.pdbx_seq_one_letter_code
_entity_poly.pdbx_strand_id
1 'polypeptide(L)'
;TRVCENIPIVLTGNKVEIKDRKVKAKQITFHRKKNLQYYDISAKSNYNFEKPFLWLARKLSGDNALHFVEAPALQPPEAHLDDNQKQQYEADLANAAAQPLPDDDDDDL
;
A
#
# COMPACT_ATOMS: atom_id res chain seq x y z
N THR A 1 -5.69 8.84 -21.63
CA THR A 1 -6.74 7.80 -21.77
C THR A 1 -6.22 6.49 -21.19
N ARG A 2 -6.96 5.83 -20.28
CA ARG A 2 -6.55 4.52 -19.73
C ARG A 2 -6.65 3.45 -20.84
N VAL A 3 -5.66 2.56 -20.92
CA VAL A 3 -5.62 1.46 -21.90
C VAL A 3 -6.48 0.27 -21.46
N CYS A 4 -6.67 0.06 -20.16
CA CYS A 4 -7.56 -0.94 -19.59
C CYS A 4 -8.58 -0.27 -18.67
N GLU A 5 -9.86 -0.42 -19.01
CA GLU A 5 -10.97 0.10 -18.21
C GLU A 5 -11.35 -0.93 -17.12
N ASN A 6 -11.69 -0.47 -15.92
CA ASN A 6 -12.25 -1.26 -14.81
C ASN A 6 -11.41 -2.40 -14.19
N ILE A 7 -10.09 -2.44 -14.40
CA ILE A 7 -9.23 -3.40 -13.71
C ILE A 7 -8.98 -3.01 -12.23
N PRO A 8 -8.94 -3.97 -11.29
CA PRO A 8 -8.56 -3.69 -9.90
C PRO A 8 -7.08 -3.26 -9.84
N ILE A 9 -6.80 -2.14 -9.17
CA ILE A 9 -5.47 -1.55 -9.08
C ILE A 9 -5.13 -1.28 -7.62
N VAL A 10 -3.87 -1.56 -7.27
CA VAL A 10 -3.29 -1.26 -5.97
C VAL A 10 -2.12 -0.30 -6.16
N LEU A 11 -2.09 0.78 -5.39
CA LEU A 11 -0.94 1.67 -5.29
C LEU A 11 -0.04 1.19 -4.16
N THR A 12 1.26 1.07 -4.42
CA THR A 12 2.24 0.63 -3.40
C THR A 12 3.32 1.68 -3.17
N GLY A 13 3.54 2.06 -1.92
CA GLY A 13 4.71 2.85 -1.51
C GLY A 13 5.87 1.93 -1.17
N ASN A 14 6.84 1.77 -2.07
CA ASN A 14 8.01 0.93 -1.82
C ASN A 14 9.13 1.66 -1.04
N LYS A 15 10.06 0.90 -0.47
CA LYS A 15 11.27 1.36 0.26
C LYS A 15 11.00 2.00 1.62
N VAL A 16 9.98 1.52 2.33
CA VAL A 16 9.58 2.09 3.63
C VAL A 16 10.61 1.85 4.73
N GLU A 17 11.60 0.98 4.51
CA GLU A 17 12.75 0.81 5.41
C GLU A 17 13.68 2.03 5.47
N ILE A 18 13.59 2.95 4.50
CA ILE A 18 14.41 4.16 4.46
C ILE A 18 13.85 5.17 5.46
N LYS A 19 14.61 5.47 6.52
CA LYS A 19 14.23 6.43 7.57
C LYS A 19 13.95 7.84 7.02
N ASP A 20 14.72 8.29 6.03
CA ASP A 20 14.53 9.59 5.36
C ASP A 20 13.44 9.52 4.28
N ARG A 21 12.23 9.13 4.69
CA ARG A 21 11.06 9.01 3.81
C ARG A 21 10.60 10.41 3.36
N LYS A 22 10.79 10.73 2.07
CA LYS A 22 10.40 12.02 1.49
C LYS A 22 8.90 12.18 1.30
N VAL A 23 8.19 11.11 0.93
CA VAL A 23 6.74 11.12 0.72
C VAL A 23 6.07 10.49 1.93
N LYS A 24 5.48 11.31 2.80
CA LYS A 24 4.81 10.87 4.03
C LYS A 24 3.36 10.47 3.77
N ALA A 25 2.76 9.67 4.66
CA ALA A 25 1.38 9.19 4.54
C ALA A 25 0.36 10.31 4.21
N LYS A 26 0.51 11.49 4.82
CA LYS A 26 -0.36 12.67 4.59
C LYS A 26 -0.34 13.19 3.15
N GLN A 27 0.76 13.00 2.42
CA GLN A 27 0.90 13.47 1.04
C GLN A 27 0.33 12.47 0.03
N ILE A 28 -0.02 11.26 0.46
CA ILE A 28 -0.44 10.17 -0.41
C ILE A 28 -1.96 10.20 -0.52
N THR A 29 -2.50 11.11 -1.33
CA THR A 29 -3.96 11.32 -1.47
C THR A 29 -4.54 10.68 -2.72
N PHE A 30 -3.71 10.39 -3.74
CA PHE A 30 -4.15 9.89 -5.04
C PHE A 30 -5.03 8.63 -4.97
N HIS A 31 -4.67 7.68 -4.09
CA HIS A 31 -5.44 6.45 -3.91
C HIS A 31 -6.86 6.72 -3.41
N ARG A 32 -7.06 7.74 -2.57
CA ARG A 32 -8.39 8.14 -2.10
C ARG A 32 -9.20 8.80 -3.21
N LYS A 33 -8.59 9.69 -4.00
CA LYS A 33 -9.24 10.37 -5.14
C LYS A 33 -9.73 9.39 -6.21
N LYS A 34 -8.92 8.36 -6.51
CA LYS A 34 -9.23 7.35 -7.55
C LYS A 34 -9.82 6.05 -6.97
N ASN A 35 -10.17 6.03 -5.68
CA ASN A 35 -10.69 4.86 -4.95
C ASN A 35 -9.87 3.57 -5.15
N LEU A 36 -8.55 3.70 -5.04
CA LEU A 36 -7.58 2.62 -5.15
C LEU A 36 -7.14 2.17 -3.76
N GLN A 37 -6.80 0.89 -3.64
CA GLN A 37 -6.17 0.38 -2.42
C GLN A 37 -4.72 0.85 -2.35
N TYR A 38 -4.26 1.24 -1.17
CA TYR A 38 -2.87 1.60 -0.91
C TYR A 38 -2.22 0.70 0.13
N TYR A 39 -0.95 0.35 -0.09
CA TYR A 39 -0.10 -0.32 0.89
C TYR A 39 1.32 0.24 0.89
N ASP A 40 1.86 0.43 2.09
CA ASP A 40 3.29 0.60 2.31
C ASP A 40 3.97 -0.78 2.28
N ILE A 41 4.98 -0.93 1.43
CA ILE A 41 5.73 -2.17 1.23
C ILE A 41 7.23 -1.94 1.28
N SER A 42 7.97 -3.00 1.58
CA SER A 42 9.42 -3.02 1.40
C SER A 42 9.84 -4.34 0.80
N ALA A 43 10.34 -4.29 -0.43
CA ALA A 43 10.88 -5.48 -1.11
C ALA A 43 12.16 -6.02 -0.42
N LYS A 44 12.89 -5.18 0.33
CA LYS A 44 14.12 -5.59 1.02
C LYS A 44 13.88 -6.32 2.35
N SER A 45 12.82 -5.95 3.05
CA SER A 45 12.47 -6.54 4.35
C SER A 45 11.29 -7.51 4.27
N ASN A 46 10.71 -7.67 3.07
CA ASN A 46 9.46 -8.38 2.83
C ASN A 46 8.24 -7.81 3.60
N TYR A 47 8.31 -6.59 4.12
CA TYR A 47 7.20 -5.95 4.82
C TYR A 47 6.00 -5.74 3.89
N ASN A 48 4.82 -6.25 4.31
CA ASN A 48 3.55 -6.18 3.60
C ASN A 48 3.59 -6.68 2.14
N PHE A 49 4.59 -7.47 1.77
CA PHE A 49 4.83 -7.87 0.38
C PHE A 49 3.63 -8.59 -0.24
N GLU A 50 2.96 -9.43 0.55
CA GLU A 50 1.80 -10.22 0.12
C GLU A 50 0.48 -9.43 0.05
N LYS A 51 0.36 -8.31 0.79
CA LYS A 51 -0.92 -7.58 0.94
C LYS A 51 -1.48 -7.08 -0.41
N PRO A 52 -0.68 -6.49 -1.33
CA PRO A 52 -1.17 -6.10 -2.66
C PRO A 52 -1.74 -7.27 -3.45
N PHE A 53 -1.03 -8.41 -3.46
CA PHE A 53 -1.44 -9.61 -4.19
C PHE A 53 -2.68 -10.24 -3.58
N LEU A 54 -2.76 -10.30 -2.25
CA LEU A 54 -3.92 -10.82 -1.55
C LEU A 54 -5.18 -9.99 -1.85
N TRP A 55 -5.06 -8.65 -1.84
CA TRP A 55 -6.18 -7.77 -2.18
C TRP A 55 -6.63 -7.96 -3.63
N LEU A 56 -5.69 -8.04 -4.58
CA LEU A 56 -5.99 -8.32 -5.98
C LEU A 56 -6.65 -9.69 -6.14
N ALA A 57 -6.15 -10.73 -5.48
CA ALA A 57 -6.72 -12.07 -5.52
C ALA A 57 -8.16 -12.09 -5.00
N ARG A 58 -8.44 -11.42 -3.87
CA ARG A 58 -9.81 -11.25 -3.34
C ARG A 58 -10.73 -10.52 -4.31
N LYS A 59 -10.25 -9.45 -4.93
CA LYS A 59 -11.06 -8.68 -5.90
C LYS A 59 -11.31 -9.42 -7.21
N LEU A 60 -10.33 -10.18 -7.69
CA LEU A 60 -10.45 -10.96 -8.93
C LEU A 60 -11.27 -12.24 -8.74
N SER A 61 -11.18 -12.89 -7.59
CA SER A 61 -11.96 -14.10 -7.27
C SER A 61 -13.37 -13.80 -6.76
N GLY A 62 -13.59 -12.62 -6.18
CA GLY A 62 -14.83 -12.27 -5.48
C GLY A 62 -14.95 -12.86 -4.07
N ASP A 63 -13.91 -13.53 -3.57
CA ASP A 63 -13.90 -14.14 -2.23
C ASP A 63 -13.11 -13.26 -1.24
N ASN A 64 -13.81 -12.71 -0.25
CA ASN A 64 -13.20 -11.92 0.82
C ASN A 64 -12.50 -12.78 1.90
N ALA A 65 -12.82 -14.07 2.00
CA ALA A 65 -12.23 -14.99 2.96
C ALA A 65 -10.92 -15.62 2.45
N LEU A 66 -10.56 -15.39 1.19
CA LEU A 66 -9.31 -15.84 0.59
C LEU A 66 -8.13 -15.36 1.44
N HIS A 67 -7.24 -16.29 1.79
CA HIS A 67 -5.98 -16.04 2.47
C HIS A 67 -4.90 -16.95 1.89
N PHE A 68 -3.65 -16.51 1.92
CA PHE A 68 -2.54 -17.37 1.53
C PHE A 68 -2.23 -18.34 2.68
N VAL A 69 -2.14 -19.62 2.35
CA VAL A 69 -1.89 -20.70 3.32
C VAL A 69 -0.41 -20.95 3.55
N GLU A 70 0.42 -20.63 2.56
CA GLU A 70 1.87 -20.73 2.64
C GLU A 70 2.48 -19.42 2.18
N ALA A 71 3.49 -18.95 2.90
CA ALA A 71 4.31 -17.85 2.43
C ALA A 71 5.07 -18.33 1.18
N PRO A 72 5.09 -17.55 0.09
CA PRO A 72 5.93 -17.88 -1.06
C PRO A 72 7.38 -18.01 -0.61
N ALA A 73 8.18 -18.79 -1.36
CA ALA A 73 9.61 -18.92 -1.12
C ALA A 73 10.33 -17.58 -1.39
N LEU A 74 10.27 -16.66 -0.41
CA LEU A 74 10.89 -15.35 -0.48
C LEU A 74 12.38 -15.48 -0.18
N GLN A 75 13.17 -14.64 -0.84
CA GLN A 75 14.57 -14.47 -0.43
C GLN A 75 14.61 -13.95 1.02
N PRO A 76 15.57 -14.40 1.83
CA PRO A 76 15.77 -13.88 3.17
C PRO A 76 15.83 -12.35 3.15
N PRO A 77 15.17 -11.65 4.08
CA PRO A 77 15.17 -10.20 4.11
C PRO A 77 16.60 -9.67 4.25
N GLU A 78 16.96 -8.73 3.39
CA GLU A 78 18.26 -8.04 3.42
C GLU A 78 18.28 -6.87 4.42
N ALA A 79 17.12 -6.48 4.94
CA ALA A 79 16.97 -5.40 5.89
C ALA A 79 15.91 -5.73 6.96
N HIS A 80 16.18 -5.34 8.20
CA HIS A 80 15.22 -5.44 9.29
C HIS A 80 14.44 -4.13 9.44
N LEU A 81 13.11 -4.24 9.38
CA LEU A 81 12.20 -3.18 9.81
C LEU A 81 11.77 -3.47 11.24
N ASP A 82 12.05 -2.52 12.14
CA ASP A 82 11.70 -2.64 13.56
C ASP A 82 10.18 -2.71 13.73
N ASP A 83 9.69 -3.53 14.66
CA ASP A 83 8.24 -3.69 14.87
C ASP A 83 7.55 -2.41 15.31
N ASN A 84 8.25 -1.56 16.07
CA ASN A 84 7.77 -0.22 16.43
C ASN A 84 7.57 0.67 15.19
N GLN A 85 8.45 0.58 14.19
CA GLN A 85 8.31 1.35 12.95
C GLN A 85 7.11 0.85 12.13
N LYS A 86 6.90 -0.48 12.07
CA LYS A 86 5.73 -1.07 11.39
C LYS A 86 4.42 -0.54 11.98
N GLN A 87 4.31 -0.56 13.32
CA GLN A 87 3.13 -0.05 14.02
C GLN A 87 2.93 1.45 13.79
N GLN A 88 4.01 2.23 13.79
CA GLN A 88 3.93 3.65 13.51
C GLN A 88 3.42 3.92 12.09
N TYR A 89 3.90 3.19 11.09
CA TYR A 89 3.41 3.35 9.71
C TYR A 89 1.95 2.96 9.54
N GLU A 90 1.51 1.87 10.17
CA GLU A 90 0.10 1.48 10.14
C GLU A 90 -0.80 2.53 10.82
N ALA A 91 -0.36 3.07 11.96
CA ALA A 91 -1.07 4.15 12.66
C ALA A 91 -1.10 5.45 11.83
N ASP A 92 0.03 5.84 11.23
CA ASP A 92 0.11 7.03 10.38
C ASP A 92 -0.79 6.91 9.14
N LEU A 93 -0.87 5.72 8.54
CA LEU A 93 -1.75 5.46 7.42
C LEU A 93 -3.23 5.50 7.82
N ALA A 94 -3.59 4.90 8.95
CA ALA A 94 -4.95 4.95 9.48
C ALA A 94 -5.37 6.39 9.82
N ASN A 95 -4.47 7.15 10.46
CA ASN A 95 -4.69 8.56 10.77
C ASN A 95 -4.86 9.41 9.50
N ALA A 96 -4.03 9.19 8.46
CA ALA A 96 -4.15 9.89 7.19
C ALA A 96 -5.44 9.56 6.44
N ALA A 97 -5.93 8.32 6.54
CA ALA A 97 -7.20 7.90 5.97
C ALA A 97 -8.42 8.57 6.65
N ALA A 98 -8.33 8.84 7.95
CA ALA A 98 -9.38 9.50 8.72
C ALA A 98 -9.45 11.03 8.52
N GLN A 99 -8.37 11.65 8.01
CA GLN A 99 -8.36 13.09 7.73
C GLN A 99 -9.13 13.42 6.45
N PRO A 100 -9.82 14.56 6.35
CA PRO A 100 -10.43 15.02 5.11
C PRO A 100 -9.41 15.09 3.98
N LEU A 101 -9.85 14.88 2.74
CA LEU A 101 -9.00 15.22 1.61
C LEU A 101 -8.83 16.75 1.58
N PRO A 102 -7.63 17.27 1.33
CA PRO A 102 -7.49 18.69 1.02
C PRO A 102 -8.33 18.99 -0.23
N ASP A 103 -8.96 20.17 -0.26
CA ASP A 103 -9.67 20.66 -1.45
C ASP A 103 -8.64 20.84 -2.59
N ASP A 104 -8.92 20.23 -3.74
CA ASP A 104 -8.03 20.27 -4.90
C ASP A 104 -8.26 21.54 -5.72
N ASP A 105 -7.24 22.40 -5.80
CA ASP A 105 -7.12 23.45 -6.82
C ASP A 105 -6.37 22.98 -8.08
N ASP A 106 -5.89 21.72 -8.14
CA ASP A 106 -5.08 21.21 -9.26
C ASP A 106 -5.72 19.98 -9.92
N ASP A 107 -6.52 20.25 -10.95
CA ASP A 107 -7.21 19.32 -11.84
C ASP A 107 -6.33 18.92 -13.06
N ASP A 108 -5.04 18.63 -12.84
CA ASP A 108 -4.13 18.22 -13.91
C ASP A 108 -3.56 16.80 -13.67
N LEU A 109 -4.37 15.76 -13.98
CA LEU A 109 -3.97 14.44 -14.53
C LEU A 109 -5.13 13.45 -14.79
#